data_AF-A0A0P0NG17-F1
#
_entry.id   AF-A0A0P0NG17-F1
#
_cell.length_a   1.000
_cell.length_b   1.000
_cell.length_c   1.000
_cell.angle_alpha   90.00
_cell.angle_beta   90.00
_cell.angle_gamma   90.00
#
_symmetry.space_group_name_H-M   'P 1'
#
loop_
_entity.id
_entity.type
_entity.pdbx_description
1 polymer ?
#
loop_
_entity_poly.entity_id
_entity_poly.type
_entity_poly.pdbx_seq_one_letter_code
_entity_poly.pdbx_strand_id
1 'polypeptide(L)'
;MKRDDTPILIQKYINGTCTEEEREQLLKWYRSPQNEIVEWPAAAGMEEEAVYQRIFSKIEQGIDQKHSPVHQLIPNTANLQLKKLNFNWQKIAVAAALILTSGMALYFYQQYPASPPIEQLTFKNEVKPGGTKRF
;
A
#
# COMPACT_ATOMS: atom_id res chain seq x y z
N MET A 1 -18.64 -42.92 4.17
CA MET A 1 -18.00 -42.02 3.21
C MET A 1 -16.78 -42.74 2.64
N LYS A 2 -16.61 -42.78 1.32
CA LYS A 2 -15.40 -43.39 0.71
C LYS A 2 -14.22 -42.46 1.04
N ARG A 3 -13.08 -43.03 1.45
CA ARG A 3 -11.89 -42.24 1.85
C ARG A 3 -11.42 -41.33 0.72
N ASP A 4 -11.67 -41.74 -0.52
CA ASP A 4 -11.23 -41.08 -1.75
C ASP A 4 -11.92 -39.73 -2.03
N ASP A 5 -13.11 -39.48 -1.45
CA ASP A 5 -13.88 -38.24 -1.68
C ASP A 5 -13.49 -37.10 -0.71
N THR A 6 -12.82 -37.44 0.39
CA THR A 6 -12.35 -36.49 1.42
C THR A 6 -11.45 -35.39 0.86
N PRO A 7 -10.38 -35.68 0.07
CA PRO A 7 -9.51 -34.63 -0.45
C PRO A 7 -10.24 -33.65 -1.37
N ILE A 8 -11.22 -34.13 -2.13
CA ILE A 8 -12.03 -33.30 -3.03
C ILE A 8 -12.90 -32.33 -2.22
N LEU A 9 -13.54 -32.81 -1.15
CA LEU A 9 -14.35 -31.98 -0.26
C LEU A 9 -13.51 -30.92 0.48
N ILE A 10 -12.30 -31.28 0.91
CA ILE A 10 -11.35 -30.32 1.51
C ILE A 10 -11.01 -29.21 0.50
N GLN A 11 -10.72 -29.58 -0.74
CA GLN A 11 -10.38 -28.61 -1.78
C GLN A 11 -11.57 -27.69 -2.11
N LYS A 12 -12.79 -28.22 -2.19
CA LYS A 12 -14.02 -27.42 -2.37
C LYS A 12 -14.26 -26.47 -1.19
N TYR A 13 -14.04 -26.93 0.04
CA TYR A 13 -14.16 -26.12 1.25
C TYR A 13 -13.17 -24.95 1.26
N ILE A 14 -11.89 -25.21 0.93
CA ILE A 14 -10.86 -24.17 0.82
C ILE A 14 -11.20 -23.15 -0.27
N ASN A 15 -11.74 -23.60 -1.39
CA ASN A 15 -12.11 -22.74 -2.52
C ASN A 15 -13.43 -21.98 -2.31
N GLY A 16 -14.15 -22.24 -1.21
CA GLY A 16 -15.46 -21.61 -0.93
C GLY A 16 -16.58 -22.05 -1.88
N THR A 17 -16.38 -23.11 -2.67
CA THR A 17 -17.37 -23.67 -3.60
C THR A 17 -18.15 -24.85 -3.01
N CYS A 18 -17.93 -25.14 -1.73
CA CYS A 18 -18.61 -26.19 -0.99
C CYS A 18 -20.06 -25.80 -0.71
N THR A 19 -21.00 -26.72 -0.95
CA THR A 19 -22.38 -26.55 -0.50
C THR A 19 -22.50 -26.80 1.02
N GLU A 20 -23.60 -26.37 1.65
CA GLU A 20 -23.79 -26.57 3.09
C GLU A 20 -23.87 -28.07 3.46
N GLU A 21 -24.46 -28.89 2.59
CA GLU A 21 -24.53 -30.35 2.75
C GLU A 21 -23.14 -31.00 2.72
N GLU A 22 -22.30 -30.60 1.76
CA GLU A 22 -20.91 -31.08 1.63
C GLU A 22 -20.07 -30.66 2.84
N ARG A 23 -20.33 -29.47 3.39
CA ARG A 23 -19.67 -28.95 4.58
C ARG A 23 -20.04 -29.76 5.82
N GLU A 24 -21.32 -30.05 6.02
CA GLU A 24 -21.76 -30.92 7.11
C GLU A 24 -21.15 -32.31 7.02
N GLN A 25 -21.06 -32.86 5.81
CA GLN A 25 -20.40 -34.14 5.56
C GLN A 25 -18.91 -34.12 5.93
N LEU A 26 -18.19 -33.05 5.56
CA LEU A 26 -16.79 -32.85 5.93
C LEU A 26 -16.62 -32.70 7.45
N LEU A 27 -17.49 -31.93 8.10
CA LEU A 27 -17.49 -31.76 9.55
C LEU A 27 -17.79 -33.07 10.28
N LYS A 28 -18.71 -33.89 9.75
CA LYS A 28 -19.02 -35.21 10.31
C LYS A 28 -17.84 -36.18 10.19
N TRP A 29 -17.09 -36.11 9.10
CA TRP A 29 -15.84 -36.85 8.95
C TRP A 29 -14.76 -36.34 9.93
N TYR A 30 -14.56 -35.03 10.03
CA TYR A 30 -13.60 -34.43 10.97
C TYR A 30 -13.88 -34.78 12.43
N ARG A 31 -15.17 -34.80 12.80
CA ARG A 31 -15.64 -35.16 14.15
C ARG A 31 -15.76 -36.66 14.38
N SER A 32 -15.67 -37.47 13.33
CA SER A 32 -15.67 -38.91 13.52
C SER A 32 -14.45 -39.27 14.37
N PRO A 33 -14.60 -40.14 15.38
CA PRO A 33 -13.53 -40.53 16.28
C PRO A 33 -12.52 -41.46 15.58
N GLN A 34 -11.98 -41.00 14.45
CA GLN A 34 -10.80 -41.52 13.78
C GLN A 34 -9.52 -40.86 14.33
N ASN A 35 -9.58 -40.25 15.52
CA ASN A 35 -8.40 -40.03 16.32
C ASN A 35 -8.00 -41.41 16.86
N GLU A 36 -7.15 -42.10 16.11
CA GLU A 36 -6.06 -42.82 16.77
C GLU A 36 -5.56 -41.89 17.88
N ILE A 37 -5.56 -42.37 19.11
CA ILE A 37 -4.85 -41.70 20.19
C ILE A 37 -3.43 -41.55 19.64
N VAL A 38 -3.11 -40.35 19.15
CA VAL A 38 -1.76 -40.00 18.76
C VAL A 38 -1.03 -39.98 20.09
N GLU A 39 -0.47 -41.13 20.48
CA GLU A 39 0.48 -41.23 21.57
C GLU A 39 1.58 -40.25 21.23
N TRP A 40 1.54 -39.10 21.90
CA TRP A 40 2.54 -38.08 21.74
C TRP A 40 3.82 -38.66 22.35
N PRO A 41 4.89 -38.89 21.57
CA PRO A 41 6.08 -39.60 22.06
C PRO A 41 6.76 -38.92 23.26
N ALA A 42 6.47 -37.65 23.53
CA ALA A 42 7.03 -36.94 24.69
C ALA A 42 6.47 -37.36 26.06
N ALA A 43 5.65 -38.41 26.15
CA ALA A 43 5.22 -38.96 27.45
C ALA A 43 6.37 -39.65 28.22
N ALA A 44 7.46 -40.03 27.54
CA ALA A 44 8.69 -40.50 28.16
C ALA A 44 9.71 -39.36 28.22
N GLY A 45 10.11 -38.93 29.43
CA GLY A 45 10.93 -37.73 29.64
C GLY A 45 12.29 -37.70 28.92
N MET A 46 12.80 -38.83 28.40
CA MET A 46 14.02 -38.86 27.58
C MET A 46 13.79 -38.51 26.10
N GLU A 47 12.55 -38.61 25.59
CA GLU A 47 12.23 -38.29 24.19
C GLU A 47 11.95 -36.81 23.97
N GLU A 48 11.59 -36.08 25.02
CA GLU A 48 11.37 -34.63 24.96
C GLU A 48 12.64 -33.88 24.54
N GLU A 49 13.78 -34.27 25.10
CA GLU A 49 15.09 -33.67 24.77
C GLU A 49 15.50 -33.97 23.33
N ALA A 50 15.25 -35.20 22.85
CA ALA A 50 15.50 -35.58 21.46
C ALA A 50 14.60 -34.80 20.48
N VAL A 51 13.34 -34.59 20.84
CA VAL A 51 12.40 -33.76 20.06
C VAL A 51 12.81 -32.30 20.07
N TYR A 52 13.22 -31.76 21.23
CA TYR A 52 13.70 -30.40 21.37
C TYR A 52 14.93 -30.15 20.48
N GLN A 53 15.93 -31.04 20.54
CA GLN A 53 17.14 -30.95 19.71
C GLN A 53 16.81 -31.02 18.21
N ARG A 54 15.85 -31.86 17.81
CA ARG A 54 15.40 -31.97 16.42
C ARG A 54 14.69 -30.70 15.93
N ILE A 55 13.88 -30.07 16.78
CA ILE A 55 13.20 -28.82 16.42
C ILE A 55 14.20 -27.67 16.37
N PHE A 56 15.07 -27.58 17.37
CA PHE A 56 16.10 -26.54 17.48
C PHE A 56 17.06 -26.56 16.28
N SER A 57 17.59 -27.73 15.92
CA SER A 57 18.46 -27.89 14.75
C SER A 57 17.79 -27.50 13.42
N LYS A 58 16.48 -27.76 13.26
CA LYS A 58 15.73 -27.30 12.09
C LYS A 58 15.55 -25.79 12.05
N ILE A 59 15.39 -25.15 13.20
CA ILE A 59 15.28 -23.69 13.31
C ILE A 59 16.62 -23.04 12.94
N GLU A 60 17.73 -23.53 13.50
CA GLU A 60 19.07 -23.01 13.16
C GLU A 60 19.38 -23.17 11.66
N GLN A 61 19.13 -24.35 11.10
CA GLN A 61 19.29 -24.59 9.66
C GLN A 61 18.41 -23.66 8.81
N GLY A 62 17.20 -23.36 9.27
CA GLY A 62 16.30 -22.40 8.58
C GLY A 62 16.75 -20.94 8.68
N ILE A 63 17.45 -20.56 9.76
CA ILE A 63 17.98 -19.21 9.94
C ILE A 63 19.18 -18.98 9.02
N ASP A 64 20.08 -19.95 8.90
CA ASP A 64 21.24 -19.89 8.00
C ASP A 64 20.82 -20.00 6.52
N GLN A 65 19.72 -20.72 6.24
CA GLN A 65 19.11 -20.81 4.91
C GLN A 65 18.28 -19.58 4.50
N LYS A 66 18.52 -18.41 5.12
CA LYS A 66 18.01 -17.11 4.64
C LYS A 66 18.41 -16.74 3.19
N HIS A 67 19.13 -17.60 2.49
CA HIS A 67 19.36 -17.53 1.05
C HIS A 67 19.05 -18.86 0.34
N SER A 68 17.80 -19.34 0.33
CA SER A 68 17.27 -20.03 -0.86
C SER A 68 15.74 -20.18 -0.92
N PRO A 69 15.14 -20.05 -2.12
CA PRO A 69 13.71 -19.87 -2.32
C PRO A 69 12.98 -21.22 -2.43
N VAL A 70 12.59 -21.84 -1.33
CA VAL A 70 11.78 -23.07 -1.37
C VAL A 70 10.54 -22.92 -0.50
N HIS A 71 9.61 -22.07 -0.95
CA HIS A 71 8.19 -22.11 -0.59
C HIS A 71 7.38 -21.75 -1.84
N GLN A 72 7.09 -22.74 -2.69
CA GLN A 72 6.11 -22.64 -3.77
C GLN A 72 5.20 -23.87 -3.74
N LEU A 73 4.38 -24.03 -2.70
CA LEU A 73 3.20 -24.93 -2.72
C LEU A 73 2.03 -24.35 -1.90
N ILE A 74 1.89 -23.02 -1.88
CA ILE A 74 0.67 -22.35 -1.42
C ILE A 74 0.07 -21.68 -2.67
N PRO A 75 -1.20 -21.91 -3.05
CA PRO A 75 -1.89 -21.02 -3.99
C PRO A 75 -1.92 -19.63 -3.34
N ASN A 76 -1.05 -18.80 -3.86
CA ASN A 76 -0.59 -17.56 -3.29
C ASN A 76 -1.65 -16.46 -3.46
N THR A 77 -2.61 -16.38 -2.54
CA THR A 77 -3.53 -15.22 -2.44
C THR A 77 -2.94 -14.05 -1.64
N ALA A 78 -1.64 -14.06 -1.32
CA ALA A 78 -1.01 -13.03 -0.49
C ALA A 78 0.23 -12.37 -1.11
N ASN A 79 0.56 -12.65 -2.38
CA ASN A 79 1.40 -11.77 -3.17
C ASN A 79 0.51 -10.70 -3.82
N LEU A 80 -0.06 -9.84 -2.97
CA LEU A 80 -0.09 -8.43 -3.31
C LEU A 80 1.39 -8.01 -3.41
N GLN A 81 2.01 -8.36 -4.55
CA GLN A 81 3.19 -7.65 -4.99
C GLN A 81 2.70 -6.22 -5.03
N LEU A 82 3.04 -5.45 -4.00
CA LEU A 82 3.06 -4.01 -4.07
C LEU A 82 4.09 -3.74 -5.16
N LYS A 83 3.61 -3.82 -6.40
CA LYS A 83 4.28 -3.35 -7.60
C LYS A 83 4.73 -1.98 -7.17
N LYS A 84 6.04 -1.82 -6.91
CA LYS A 84 6.62 -0.51 -6.66
C LYS A 84 6.17 0.29 -7.86
N LEU A 85 5.11 1.07 -7.66
CA LEU A 85 4.65 1.99 -8.65
C LEU A 85 5.86 2.89 -8.75
N ASN A 86 6.57 2.78 -9.89
CA ASN A 86 7.49 3.80 -10.36
C ASN A 86 6.62 5.02 -10.66
N PHE A 87 6.02 5.54 -9.59
CA PHE A 87 5.15 6.66 -9.56
C PHE A 87 6.13 7.80 -9.74
N ASN A 88 6.07 8.41 -10.91
CA ASN A 88 6.99 9.46 -11.29
C ASN A 88 6.69 10.70 -10.44
N TRP A 89 7.09 10.67 -9.17
CA TRP A 89 6.91 11.75 -8.20
C TRP A 89 7.44 13.08 -8.75
N GLN A 90 8.45 13.01 -9.62
CA GLN A 90 8.96 14.16 -10.38
C GLN A 90 7.86 14.84 -11.24
N LYS A 91 7.01 14.08 -11.94
CA LYS A 91 5.92 14.65 -12.76
C LYS A 91 4.86 15.33 -11.88
N ILE A 92 4.57 14.76 -10.72
CA ILE A 92 3.59 15.30 -9.77
C ILE A 92 4.14 16.54 -9.09
N ALA A 93 5.42 16.54 -8.71
CA ALA A 93 6.10 17.69 -8.14
C ALA A 93 6.13 18.87 -9.14
N VAL A 94 6.41 18.60 -10.42
CA VAL A 94 6.36 19.63 -11.47
C VAL A 94 4.94 20.18 -11.64
N ALA A 95 3.92 19.33 -11.72
CA ALA A 95 2.53 19.77 -11.84
C ALA A 95 2.08 20.61 -10.63
N ALA A 96 2.41 20.17 -9.41
CA ALA A 96 2.09 20.89 -8.18
C ALA A 96 2.81 22.25 -8.12
N ALA A 97 4.09 22.31 -8.51
CA ALA A 97 4.85 23.54 -8.59
C ALA A 97 4.20 24.53 -9.57
N LEU A 98 3.81 24.07 -10.77
CA LEU A 98 3.13 24.92 -11.76
C LEU A 98 1.81 25.50 -11.22
N ILE A 99 0.99 24.66 -10.57
CA ILE A 99 -0.28 25.09 -9.97
C ILE A 99 -0.04 26.13 -8.88
N LEU A 100 0.92 25.90 -7.98
CA LEU A 100 1.26 26.83 -6.91
C LEU A 100 1.79 28.15 -7.48
N THR A 101 2.69 28.12 -8.45
CA THR A 101 3.23 29.34 -9.09
C THR A 101 2.16 30.13 -9.82
N SER A 102 1.24 29.46 -10.53
CA SER A 102 0.15 30.11 -11.24
C SER A 102 -0.87 30.70 -10.28
N GLY A 103 -1.22 29.99 -9.21
CA GLY A 103 -2.12 30.49 -8.17
C GLY A 103 -1.52 31.69 -7.44
N MET A 104 -0.23 31.62 -7.09
CA MET A 104 0.50 32.73 -6.48
C MET A 104 0.53 33.95 -7.39
N ALA A 105 0.81 33.76 -8.69
CA ALA A 105 0.81 34.85 -9.67
C ALA A 105 -0.57 35.52 -9.80
N LEU A 106 -1.66 34.73 -9.86
CA LEU A 106 -3.02 35.27 -9.91
C LEU A 106 -3.40 36.01 -8.63
N TYR A 107 -3.01 35.49 -7.46
CA TYR A 107 -3.25 36.13 -6.18
C TYR A 107 -2.61 37.52 -6.13
N PHE A 108 -1.34 37.64 -6.52
CA PHE A 108 -0.69 38.94 -6.60
C PHE A 108 -1.28 39.83 -7.69
N TYR A 109 -1.66 39.26 -8.84
CA TYR A 109 -2.31 40.02 -9.91
C TYR A 109 -3.59 40.72 -9.42
N GLN A 110 -4.39 40.05 -8.59
CA GLN A 110 -5.60 40.63 -7.99
C GLN A 110 -5.29 41.69 -6.93
N GLN A 111 -4.12 41.63 -6.29
CA GLN A 111 -3.72 42.60 -5.27
C GLN A 111 -3.14 43.89 -5.83
N TYR A 112 -2.77 43.96 -7.11
CA TYR A 112 -2.39 45.23 -7.70
C TYR A 112 -3.67 46.08 -7.84
N PRO A 113 -3.86 47.15 -7.05
CA PRO A 113 -4.93 48.09 -7.33
C PRO A 113 -4.72 48.63 -8.75
N ALA A 114 -5.81 48.86 -9.47
CA ALA A 114 -5.75 49.59 -10.74
C ALA A 114 -4.86 50.82 -10.52
N SER A 115 -3.80 50.97 -11.33
CA SER A 115 -2.95 52.15 -11.23
C SER A 115 -3.86 53.36 -11.19
N PRO A 116 -3.69 54.29 -10.22
CA PRO A 116 -4.55 55.47 -10.17
C PRO A 116 -4.52 56.08 -11.56
N PRO A 117 -5.69 56.47 -12.11
CA PRO A 117 -5.75 57.07 -13.43
C PRO A 117 -4.68 58.16 -13.45
N ILE A 118 -3.73 58.04 -14.39
CA ILE A 118 -2.63 58.98 -14.54
C ILE A 118 -3.29 60.35 -14.51
N GLU A 119 -3.09 61.10 -13.42
CA GLU A 119 -3.49 62.49 -13.35
C GLU A 119 -2.79 63.10 -14.56
N GLN A 120 -3.57 63.36 -15.60
CA GLN A 120 -3.06 64.10 -16.73
C GLN A 120 -2.55 65.38 -16.10
N LEU A 121 -1.23 65.55 -16.09
CA LEU A 121 -0.61 66.80 -15.71
C LEU A 121 -1.19 67.81 -16.67
N THR A 122 -2.29 68.44 -16.26
CA THR A 122 -2.88 69.58 -16.94
C THR A 122 -1.82 70.64 -16.76
N PHE A 123 -0.88 70.65 -17.68
CA PHE A 123 0.19 71.62 -17.78
C PHE A 123 -0.52 72.92 -18.11
N LYS A 124 -1.01 73.57 -17.05
CA LYS A 124 -1.64 74.88 -17.11
C LYS A 124 -0.49 75.80 -17.42
N ASN A 125 -0.27 75.98 -18.71
CA ASN A 125 0.81 76.76 -19.26
C ASN A 125 0.48 78.23 -19.00
N GLU A 126 0.68 78.66 -17.75
CA GLU A 126 0.56 80.05 -17.33
C GLU A 126 1.80 80.79 -17.85
N VAL A 127 1.82 80.99 -19.17
CA VAL A 127 2.74 81.90 -19.82
C VAL A 127 2.36 83.30 -19.35
N LYS A 128 3.10 83.83 -18.38
CA LYS A 128 3.02 85.25 -18.02
C LYS A 128 3.37 86.08 -19.27
N PRO A 129 2.49 86.95 -19.76
CA PRO A 129 2.83 87.79 -20.91
C PRO A 129 4.01 88.70 -20.54
N GLY A 130 5.06 88.64 -21.36
CA GLY A 130 6.31 89.36 -21.17
C GLY A 130 6.09 90.87 -21.11
N GLY A 131 6.42 91.47 -19.97
CA GLY A 131 6.48 92.91 -19.80
C GLY A 131 7.64 93.49 -20.62
N THR A 132 7.30 94.19 -21.69
CA THR A 132 8.21 94.99 -22.50
C THR A 132 8.76 96.15 -21.65
N LYS A 133 10.04 96.09 -21.29
CA LYS A 133 10.81 97.29 -20.96
C LYS A 133 11.51 97.76 -22.23
N ARG A 134 11.01 98.85 -22.81
CA ARG A 134 11.73 99.64 -23.81
C ARG A 134 11.85 101.08 -23.28
N PHE A 135 13.12 101.46 -23.12
CA PHE A 135 13.77 102.77 -23.13
C PHE A 135 13.09 103.94 -22.43
#